data_AF-A0A383D616-F1
#
_entry.id   AF-A0A383D616-F1
#
_cell.length_a   1.000
_cell.length_b   1.000
_cell.length_c   1.000
_cell.angle_alpha   90.00
_cell.angle_beta   90.00
_cell.angle_gamma   90.00
#
_symmetry.space_group_name_H-M   'P 1'
#
loop_
_entity.id
_entity.type
_entity.pdbx_description
1 polymer ?
#
loop_
_entity_poly.entity_id
_entity_poly.type
_entity_poly.pdbx_seq_one_letter_code
_entity_poly.pdbx_strand_id
1 'polypeptide(L)'
;MNKYLLPLMLSSLVYSTDYYVSPVGSDNNPGTLTSPFKTIQKATDNLDAGDVVNIMGGVYHESVSMDNVDGAEGMPIVFRAYDFERVVMDGTKPIDSVWTVHENEIWKTQIDFDVWQLFLDRQEQVMSRWPNARFDDG
;
A
#
# COMPACT_ATOMS: atom_id res chain seq x y z
N MET A 1 29.97 -9.30 56.21
CA MET A 1 29.20 -8.17 55.65
C MET A 1 28.74 -8.54 54.26
N ASN A 2 27.51 -9.04 54.10
CA ASN A 2 26.93 -9.29 52.78
C ASN A 2 26.41 -7.96 52.22
N LYS A 3 26.99 -7.50 51.11
CA LYS A 3 26.51 -6.34 50.36
C LYS A 3 25.44 -6.83 49.40
N TYR A 4 24.17 -6.55 49.67
CA TYR A 4 23.09 -6.76 48.71
C TYR A 4 23.14 -5.64 47.67
N LEU A 5 23.40 -6.00 46.41
CA LEU A 5 23.30 -5.09 45.27
C LEU A 5 21.83 -5.14 44.80
N LEU A 6 21.09 -4.04 44.98
CA LEU A 6 19.73 -3.90 44.46
C LEU A 6 19.82 -3.53 42.96
N PRO A 7 19.29 -4.34 42.02
CA PRO A 7 19.24 -3.94 40.62
C PRO A 7 18.13 -2.90 40.42
N LEU A 8 18.49 -1.73 39.91
CA LEU A 8 17.55 -0.69 39.50
C LEU A 8 16.98 -1.06 38.12
N MET A 9 15.75 -1.57 38.06
CA MET A 9 15.02 -1.79 36.82
C MET A 9 14.52 -0.44 36.28
N LEU A 10 15.12 0.06 35.19
CA LEU A 10 14.51 1.13 34.40
C LEU A 10 13.40 0.51 33.55
N SER A 11 12.14 0.81 33.87
CA SER A 11 11.00 0.52 33.02
C SER A 11 10.91 1.57 31.91
N SER A 12 11.20 1.19 30.66
CA SER A 12 10.87 2.01 29.50
C SER A 12 9.36 2.01 29.28
N LEU A 13 8.77 3.20 29.13
CA LEU A 13 7.40 3.32 28.62
C LEU A 13 7.39 2.92 27.16
N VAL A 14 6.68 1.84 26.84
CA VAL A 14 6.46 1.40 25.48
C VAL A 14 5.19 2.07 24.99
N TYR A 15 5.33 3.06 24.10
CA TYR A 15 4.20 3.74 23.45
C TYR A 15 4.04 3.17 22.05
N SER A 16 2.83 2.71 21.72
CA SER A 16 2.40 2.41 20.35
C SER A 16 1.94 3.71 19.70
N THR A 17 2.39 3.97 18.47
CA THR A 17 2.06 5.15 17.68
C THR A 17 1.04 4.80 16.60
N ASP A 18 0.01 5.64 16.47
CA ASP A 18 -0.94 5.59 15.36
C ASP A 18 -0.49 6.54 14.24
N TYR A 19 -0.15 5.97 13.09
CA TYR A 19 0.09 6.69 11.85
C TYR A 19 -1.14 6.67 10.95
N TYR A 20 -1.31 7.74 10.16
CA TYR A 20 -2.42 7.90 9.23
C TYR A 20 -1.88 8.19 7.82
N VAL A 21 -2.44 7.48 6.84
CA VAL A 21 -2.06 7.58 5.43
C VAL A 21 -3.28 7.90 4.61
N SER A 22 -3.18 8.85 3.68
CA SER A 22 -4.28 9.27 2.80
C SER A 22 -3.76 9.62 1.40
N PRO A 23 -4.45 9.26 0.30
CA PRO A 23 -3.98 9.61 -1.05
C PRO A 23 -3.90 11.12 -1.30
N VAL A 24 -4.65 11.91 -0.52
CA VAL A 24 -4.66 13.39 -0.57
C VAL A 24 -3.72 14.03 0.47
N GLY A 25 -2.97 13.21 1.22
CA GLY A 25 -1.99 13.65 2.21
C GLY A 25 -0.67 14.15 1.61
N SER A 26 0.35 14.26 2.45
CA SER A 26 1.71 14.68 2.06
C SER A 26 2.74 13.93 2.90
N ASP A 27 3.82 13.44 2.29
CA ASP A 27 4.90 12.75 3.02
C ASP A 27 5.78 13.70 3.84
N ASN A 28 5.54 15.01 3.74
CA ASN A 28 6.11 16.02 4.64
C ASN A 28 5.26 16.25 5.89
N ASN A 29 4.07 15.66 5.98
CA ASN A 29 3.22 15.74 7.16
C ASN A 29 3.76 14.84 8.28
N PRO A 30 3.33 15.03 9.54
CA PRO A 30 3.74 14.18 10.66
C PRO A 30 3.06 12.81 10.73
N GLY A 31 2.11 12.49 9.84
CA GLY A 31 1.40 11.20 9.84
C GLY A 31 0.27 11.12 10.87
N THR A 32 -0.29 12.26 11.30
CA THR A 32 -1.42 12.30 12.24
C THR A 32 -2.77 12.29 11.50
N LEU A 33 -3.88 12.04 12.21
CA LEU A 33 -5.22 12.03 11.60
C LEU A 33 -5.55 13.32 10.83
N THR A 34 -5.16 14.49 11.33
CA THR A 34 -5.43 15.77 10.67
C THR A 34 -4.39 16.17 9.63
N SER A 35 -3.21 15.53 9.66
CA SER A 35 -2.11 15.75 8.73
C SER A 35 -1.47 14.40 8.37
N PRO A 36 -2.14 13.58 7.54
CA PRO A 36 -1.69 12.23 7.23
C PRO A 36 -0.53 12.24 6.23
N PHE A 37 0.27 11.16 6.25
CA PHE A 37 1.22 10.88 5.16
C PHE A 37 0.47 10.65 3.85
N LYS A 38 1.17 10.78 2.72
CA LYS A 38 0.61 10.48 1.40
C LYS A 38 0.74 9.00 1.07
N THR A 39 1.89 8.40 1.39
CA THR A 39 2.25 7.04 0.99
C THR A 39 2.27 6.07 2.17
N ILE A 40 1.99 4.80 1.89
CA ILE A 40 2.11 3.71 2.86
C ILE A 40 3.60 3.45 3.15
N GLN A 41 4.48 3.60 2.16
CA GLN A 41 5.92 3.53 2.36
C GLN A 41 6.39 4.56 3.40
N LYS A 42 5.93 5.82 3.33
CA LYS A 42 6.33 6.82 4.31
C LYS A 42 5.93 6.45 5.73
N ALA A 43 4.76 5.85 5.94
CA ALA A 43 4.39 5.32 7.25
C ALA A 43 5.34 4.19 7.66
N THR A 44 5.60 3.25 6.75
CA THR A 44 6.47 2.09 6.97
C THR A 44 7.88 2.47 7.41
N ASP A 45 8.45 3.54 6.84
CA ASP A 45 9.77 4.07 7.20
C ASP A 45 9.87 4.61 8.64
N ASN A 46 8.75 4.77 9.35
CA ASN A 46 8.68 5.33 10.71
C ASN A 46 8.19 4.33 11.76
N LEU A 47 7.99 3.06 11.39
CA LEU A 47 7.38 2.09 12.31
C LEU A 47 8.38 1.49 13.29
N ASP A 48 7.95 1.44 14.55
CA ASP A 48 8.50 0.59 15.59
C ASP A 48 7.52 -0.54 15.94
N ALA A 49 8.01 -1.55 16.67
CA ALA A 49 7.18 -2.65 17.14
C ALA A 49 5.97 -2.13 17.95
N GLY A 50 4.77 -2.59 17.58
CA GLY A 50 3.49 -2.21 18.19
C GLY A 50 2.75 -1.07 17.50
N ASP A 51 3.36 -0.41 16.52
CA ASP A 51 2.72 0.70 15.82
C ASP A 51 1.57 0.25 14.91
N VAL A 52 0.66 1.19 14.66
CA VAL A 52 -0.53 0.98 13.83
C VAL A 52 -0.56 1.99 12.69
N VAL A 53 -0.69 1.50 11.46
CA VAL A 53 -0.93 2.31 10.27
C VAL A 53 -2.41 2.25 9.89
N ASN A 54 -3.09 3.37 10.07
CA ASN A 54 -4.49 3.58 9.69
C ASN A 54 -4.55 4.17 8.28
N ILE A 55 -4.94 3.35 7.30
CA ILE A 55 -4.94 3.69 5.88
C ILE A 55 -6.33 4.17 5.48
N MET A 56 -6.46 5.44 5.08
CA MET A 56 -7.72 6.03 4.65
C MET A 56 -8.12 5.52 3.26
N GLY A 57 -9.40 5.61 2.95
CA GLY A 57 -10.00 5.11 1.73
C GLY A 57 -9.38 5.71 0.48
N GLY A 58 -9.16 4.86 -0.52
CA GLY A 58 -8.57 5.29 -1.78
C GLY A 58 -7.80 4.21 -2.51
N VAL A 59 -7.15 4.64 -3.59
CA VAL A 59 -6.34 3.81 -4.47
C VAL A 59 -4.89 4.23 -4.33
N TYR A 60 -4.03 3.28 -4.01
CA TYR A 60 -2.61 3.49 -3.78
C TYR A 60 -1.82 2.79 -4.88
N HIS A 61 -1.21 3.57 -5.77
CA HIS A 61 -0.28 3.11 -6.80
C HIS A 61 1.14 3.30 -6.30
N GLU A 62 1.60 2.41 -5.43
CA GLU A 62 2.95 2.43 -4.87
C GLU A 62 3.48 1.01 -4.66
N SER A 63 4.78 0.90 -4.43
CA SER A 63 5.43 -0.31 -3.94
C SER A 63 5.85 -0.06 -2.50
N VAL A 64 5.52 -0.99 -1.61
CA VAL A 64 5.89 -0.93 -0.20
C VAL A 64 6.93 -2.01 0.07
N SER A 65 8.10 -1.60 0.58
CA SER A 65 9.15 -2.50 1.08
C SER A 65 9.19 -2.45 2.60
N MET A 66 9.31 -3.62 3.21
CA MET A 66 9.51 -3.78 4.66
C MET A 66 10.84 -4.50 4.88
N ASP A 67 11.89 -3.72 5.14
CA ASP A 67 13.24 -4.25 5.37
C ASP A 67 13.67 -3.96 6.82
N ASN A 68 13.74 -5.00 7.66
CA ASN A 68 14.00 -4.90 9.11
C ASN A 68 12.98 -4.03 9.86
N VAL A 69 11.72 -4.06 9.42
CA VAL A 69 10.58 -3.43 10.09
C VAL A 69 9.75 -4.53 10.73
N ASP A 70 10.11 -4.89 11.96
CA ASP A 70 9.59 -6.08 12.64
C ASP A 70 8.77 -5.71 13.88
N GLY A 71 7.65 -6.41 14.06
CA GLY A 71 6.96 -6.43 15.35
C GLY A 71 7.75 -7.19 16.41
N ALA A 72 7.32 -7.08 17.67
CA ALA A 72 7.83 -7.89 18.77
C ALA A 72 6.72 -8.74 19.40
N GLU A 73 7.08 -9.66 20.29
CA GLU A 73 6.11 -10.50 21.00
C GLU A 73 5.08 -9.63 21.75
N GLY A 74 3.80 -9.82 21.47
CA GLY A 74 2.70 -9.01 22.01
C GLY A 74 2.59 -7.58 21.44
N MET A 75 3.47 -7.21 20.52
CA MET A 75 3.64 -5.86 19.96
C MET A 75 3.74 -5.94 18.42
N PRO A 76 2.69 -6.42 17.73
CA PRO A 76 2.70 -6.51 16.28
C PRO A 76 2.60 -5.12 15.64
N ILE A 77 3.20 -4.96 14.47
CA ILE A 77 2.89 -3.84 13.58
C ILE A 77 1.59 -4.17 12.85
N VAL A 78 0.64 -3.23 12.82
CA VAL A 78 -0.69 -3.45 12.22
C VAL A 78 -0.98 -2.42 11.13
N PHE A 79 -1.20 -2.88 9.91
CA PHE A 79 -1.79 -2.08 8.84
C PHE A 79 -3.28 -2.39 8.75
N ARG A 80 -4.13 -1.36 8.77
CA ARG A 80 -5.58 -1.54 8.66
C ARG A 80 -6.24 -0.38 7.94
N ALA A 81 -7.41 -0.63 7.36
CA ALA A 81 -8.27 0.44 6.87
C ALA A 81 -8.74 1.33 8.04
N TYR A 82 -8.71 2.65 7.84
CA TYR A 82 -9.30 3.61 8.75
C TYR A 82 -10.82 3.65 8.54
N ASP A 83 -11.59 3.63 9.63
CA ASP A 83 -13.06 3.74 9.64
C ASP A 83 -13.82 2.83 8.65
N PHE A 84 -13.30 1.61 8.44
CA PHE A 84 -13.86 0.63 7.49
C PHE A 84 -13.94 1.11 6.04
N GLU A 85 -13.17 2.14 5.68
CA GLU A 85 -13.11 2.65 4.31
C GLU A 85 -12.47 1.63 3.36
N ARG A 86 -12.82 1.71 2.06
CA ARG A 86 -12.26 0.82 1.05
C ARG A 86 -10.87 1.28 0.64
N VAL A 87 -9.85 0.52 1.03
CA VAL A 87 -8.45 0.70 0.62
C VAL A 87 -8.12 -0.27 -0.51
N VAL A 88 -7.52 0.24 -1.59
CA VAL A 88 -7.04 -0.57 -2.72
C VAL A 88 -5.56 -0.33 -2.91
N MET A 89 -4.76 -1.37 -2.75
CA MET A 89 -3.39 -1.39 -3.28
C MET A 89 -3.45 -1.81 -4.75
N ASP A 90 -3.07 -0.91 -5.63
CA ASP A 90 -3.26 -1.07 -7.07
C ASP A 90 -1.91 -1.21 -7.77
N GLY A 91 -1.57 -2.46 -8.08
CA GLY A 91 -0.34 -2.83 -8.78
C GLY A 91 -0.39 -2.62 -10.29
N THR A 92 -1.48 -2.05 -10.84
CA THR A 92 -1.54 -1.73 -12.26
C THR A 92 -0.66 -0.51 -12.59
N LYS A 93 -0.11 -0.52 -13.81
CA LYS A 93 0.57 0.64 -14.39
C LYS A 93 -0.39 1.35 -15.34
N PRO A 94 -0.73 2.63 -15.12
CA PRO A 94 -1.60 3.36 -16.04
C PRO A 94 -0.94 3.48 -17.42
N ILE A 95 -1.75 3.38 -18.46
CA ILE A 95 -1.34 3.61 -19.85
C ILE A 95 -1.78 5.03 -20.23
N ASP A 96 -0.95 6.02 -19.90
CA ASP A 96 -1.23 7.44 -20.14
C ASP A 96 -0.81 7.91 -21.55
N SER A 97 -0.29 6.99 -22.37
CA SER A 97 0.06 7.28 -23.77
C SER A 97 -1.20 7.55 -24.60
N VAL A 98 -1.04 8.38 -25.64
CA VAL A 98 -2.15 8.71 -26.53
C VAL A 98 -2.58 7.46 -27.31
N TRP A 99 -3.88 7.16 -27.28
CA TRP A 99 -4.49 6.12 -28.10
C TRP A 99 -4.92 6.71 -29.44
N THR A 100 -4.65 5.96 -30.52
CA THR A 100 -5.05 6.34 -31.88
C THR A 100 -5.83 5.21 -32.53
N VAL A 101 -6.80 5.56 -33.37
CA VAL A 101 -7.53 4.58 -34.16
C VAL A 101 -6.56 3.91 -35.13
N HIS A 102 -6.56 2.57 -35.15
CA HIS A 102 -5.82 1.79 -36.13
C HIS A 102 -6.69 1.50 -37.36
N GLU A 103 -7.79 0.77 -37.16
CA GLU A 103 -8.79 0.40 -38.18
C GLU A 103 -10.09 -0.01 -37.48
N ASN A 104 -11.26 0.37 -38.02
CA ASN A 104 -12.57 0.07 -37.44
C ASN A 104 -12.63 0.48 -35.95
N GLU A 105 -12.98 -0.46 -35.05
CA GLU A 105 -13.04 -0.26 -33.60
C GLU A 105 -11.73 -0.67 -32.89
N ILE A 106 -10.64 -0.90 -33.63
CA ILE A 106 -9.34 -1.26 -33.09
C ILE A 106 -8.53 0.01 -32.81
N TRP A 107 -8.15 0.18 -31.55
CA TRP A 107 -7.28 1.26 -31.07
C TRP A 107 -5.89 0.73 -30.75
N LYS A 108 -4.89 1.59 -30.89
CA LYS A 108 -3.50 1.27 -30.55
C LYS A 108 -2.81 2.42 -29.84
N THR A 109 -1.84 2.05 -29.01
CA THR A 109 -0.87 2.96 -28.42
C THR A 109 0.49 2.26 -28.34
N GLN A 110 1.54 3.01 -28.01
CA GLN A 110 2.90 2.49 -27.85
C GLN A 110 3.35 2.70 -26.41
N ILE A 111 3.90 1.65 -25.82
CA ILE A 111 4.41 1.58 -24.46
C ILE A 111 5.82 1.01 -24.46
N ASP A 112 6.57 1.24 -23.39
CA ASP A 112 7.98 0.84 -23.22
C ASP A 112 8.16 -0.33 -22.23
N PHE A 113 7.07 -1.04 -21.91
CA PHE A 113 7.05 -2.17 -21.00
C PHE A 113 6.19 -3.32 -21.54
N ASP A 114 6.47 -4.53 -21.06
CA ASP A 114 5.73 -5.73 -21.45
C ASP A 114 4.32 -5.75 -20.82
N VAL A 115 3.34 -6.23 -21.59
CA VAL A 115 1.95 -6.37 -21.14
C VAL A 115 1.56 -7.84 -21.11
N TRP A 116 1.20 -8.31 -19.93
CA TRP A 116 0.72 -9.67 -19.69
C TRP A 116 -0.77 -9.72 -19.34
N GLN A 117 -1.32 -8.61 -18.85
CA GLN A 117 -2.73 -8.40 -18.54
C GLN A 117 -3.10 -6.96 -18.86
N LEU A 118 -4.31 -6.74 -19.37
CA LEU A 118 -4.85 -5.41 -19.65
C LEU A 118 -6.14 -5.25 -18.87
N PHE A 119 -6.31 -4.10 -18.21
CA PHE A 119 -7.54 -3.75 -17.51
C PHE A 119 -8.14 -2.49 -18.13
N LEU A 120 -9.44 -2.54 -18.43
CA LEU A 120 -10.24 -1.38 -18.81
C LEU A 120 -11.36 -1.24 -17.78
N ASP A 121 -11.51 -0.07 -17.17
CA ASP A 121 -12.50 0.18 -16.11
C ASP A 121 -12.50 -0.88 -14.98
N ARG A 122 -11.29 -1.31 -14.57
CA ARG A 122 -11.03 -2.37 -13.57
C ARG A 122 -11.52 -3.78 -13.98
N GLN A 123 -11.87 -3.99 -15.24
CA GLN A 123 -12.19 -5.30 -15.78
C GLN A 123 -11.02 -5.85 -16.59
N GLU A 124 -10.58 -7.07 -16.28
CA GLU A 124 -9.55 -7.76 -17.03
C GLU A 124 -10.05 -8.04 -18.46
N GLN A 125 -9.24 -7.66 -19.44
CA GLN A 125 -9.51 -7.87 -20.84
C GLN A 125 -8.88 -9.19 -21.30
N VAL A 126 -9.57 -9.86 -22.21
CA VAL A 126 -9.09 -11.12 -22.77
C VAL A 126 -8.05 -10.84 -23.84
N MET A 127 -6.85 -11.38 -23.68
CA MET A 127 -5.87 -11.38 -24.77
C MET A 127 -6.42 -12.13 -25.98
N SER A 128 -6.29 -11.55 -27.16
CA SER A 128 -6.72 -12.16 -28.42
C SER A 128 -6.19 -13.59 -28.56
N ARG A 129 -7.10 -14.56 -28.69
CA ARG A 129 -6.79 -16.00 -28.75
C ARG A 129 -7.82 -16.77 -29.58
N TRP A 130 -7.48 -18.02 -29.92
CA TRP A 130 -8.40 -18.98 -30.52
C TRP A 130 -8.48 -20.27 -29.66
N PRO A 131 -9.68 -20.85 -29.43
CA PRO A 131 -11.00 -20.30 -29.73
C PRO A 131 -11.28 -19.03 -28.92
N ASN A 132 -12.30 -18.26 -29.33
CA ASN A 132 -12.82 -17.19 -28.48
C ASN A 132 -13.28 -17.81 -27.17
N ALA A 133 -12.77 -17.28 -26.06
CA ALA A 133 -13.21 -17.67 -24.74
C ALA A 133 -13.04 -16.50 -23.77
N ARG A 134 -14.02 -16.31 -22.89
CA ARG A 134 -14.07 -15.31 -21.85
C ARG A 134 -13.72 -15.91 -20.48
N PHE A 135 -13.55 -15.06 -19.48
CA PHE A 135 -13.28 -15.50 -18.11
C PHE A 135 -14.53 -16.07 -17.42
N ASP A 136 -15.72 -15.79 -17.95
CA ASP A 136 -17.03 -16.20 -17.43
C ASP A 136 -17.66 -17.39 -18.18
N ASP A 137 -16.95 -18.01 -19.13
CA ASP A 137 -17.45 -19.14 -19.94
C ASP A 137 -17.49 -20.49 -19.17
N GLY A 138 -17.29 -20.49 -17.85
CA GLY A 138 -17.16 -21.68 -16.98
C GLY A 138 -18.32 -21.89 -16.02
#